data_AF-A0A7V5APV3-F1
#
_entry.id   AF-A0A7V5APV3-F1
#
_cell.length_a   1.000
_cell.length_b   1.000
_cell.length_c   1.000
_cell.angle_alpha   90.00
_cell.angle_beta   90.00
_cell.angle_gamma   90.00
#
_symmetry.space_group_name_H-M   'P 1'
#
loop_
_entity.id
_entity.type
_entity.pdbx_description
1 polymer ?
#
loop_
_entity_poly.entity_id
_entity_poly.type
_entity_poly.pdbx_seq_one_letter_code
_entity_poly.pdbx_strand_id
1 'polypeptide(L)'
;MQIGKIEAKPVENSINPEMMFEIEITIQKGYEVPLEIAGCILSEDNMKIANIYETINEPNRSLELSAEDQRHREEEKLIIKVIAPLNNKALDHIETLREKNPKGDVILSMDFFVKTLCSRTNLSHMFYIEPTSGEKIPYQLPEKYKDAKPVFYHYQKPLSSQQADMWILSGNGKPTFIEIQNHYSNKKKVTIPSSDWINDYCPVFKIGKFIVFECWLPDVVGSGDIAEMLKGSIDAIKKMEEDLIKGEWNQVIEDSRAVWELLKNQDEIIKNLITGDGYPKEASDDLNGSLQKLFDYSSKFHHKLDKEKKIMPEIKASKEDAYLIYSVSMSIVNLISKKMQRLNKSK
;
A
#
# COMPACT_ATOMS: atom_id res chain seq x y z
N MET A 1 -6.19 -16.54 -17.97
CA MET A 1 -6.17 -15.23 -17.28
C MET A 1 -4.99 -15.12 -16.31
N GLN A 2 -4.29 -13.99 -16.31
CA GLN A 2 -3.21 -13.66 -15.36
C GLN A 2 -3.47 -12.29 -14.70
N ILE A 3 -3.26 -12.20 -13.39
CA ILE A 3 -3.36 -10.95 -12.62
C ILE A 3 -1.97 -10.32 -12.55
N GLY A 4 -1.86 -9.10 -13.07
CA GLY A 4 -0.64 -8.31 -13.15
C GLY A 4 -0.45 -7.36 -11.98
N LYS A 5 -0.06 -6.12 -12.29
CA LYS A 5 0.20 -5.05 -11.33
C LYS A 5 -1.11 -4.55 -10.70
N ILE A 6 -1.01 -4.12 -9.44
CA ILE A 6 -2.10 -3.43 -8.72
C ILE A 6 -1.54 -2.08 -8.26
N GLU A 7 -2.24 -1.00 -8.60
CA GLU A 7 -1.95 0.34 -8.10
C GLU A 7 -3.08 0.84 -7.23
N ALA A 8 -2.76 1.39 -6.05
CA ALA A 8 -3.73 2.05 -5.17
C ALA A 8 -3.66 3.57 -5.34
N LYS A 9 -4.82 4.23 -5.28
CA LYS A 9 -4.99 5.69 -5.32
C LYS A 9 -6.17 6.12 -4.44
N PRO A 10 -6.13 7.29 -3.78
CA PRO A 10 -7.31 7.82 -3.09
C PRO A 10 -8.31 8.40 -4.11
N VAL A 11 -9.60 8.41 -3.77
CA VAL A 11 -10.64 9.03 -4.60
C VAL A 11 -10.87 10.48 -4.17
N GLU A 12 -10.38 11.45 -4.95
CA GLU A 12 -10.33 12.88 -4.59
C GLU A 12 -11.70 13.57 -4.48
N ASN A 13 -12.75 13.05 -5.13
CA ASN A 13 -14.07 13.67 -5.21
C ASN A 13 -15.17 12.83 -4.54
N SER A 14 -14.84 12.18 -3.42
CA SER A 14 -15.82 11.41 -2.65
C SER A 14 -16.10 12.05 -1.28
N ILE A 15 -17.37 11.98 -0.85
CA ILE A 15 -17.76 12.39 0.50
C ILE A 15 -17.18 11.41 1.52
N ASN A 16 -17.19 10.12 1.18
CA ASN A 16 -16.67 9.04 2.00
C ASN A 16 -15.21 8.77 1.61
N PRO A 17 -14.32 8.49 2.58
CA PRO A 17 -12.98 8.03 2.27
C PRO A 17 -13.04 6.74 1.44
N GLU A 18 -12.49 6.78 0.23
CA GLU A 18 -12.54 5.67 -0.72
C GLU A 18 -11.16 5.46 -1.34
N MET A 19 -10.72 4.20 -1.36
CA MET A 19 -9.53 3.78 -2.11
C MET A 19 -9.95 3.17 -3.44
N MET A 20 -9.31 3.60 -4.52
CA MET A 20 -9.41 2.98 -5.83
C MET A 20 -8.18 2.09 -6.07
N PHE A 21 -8.41 0.89 -6.59
CA PHE A 21 -7.36 0.00 -7.06
C PHE A 21 -7.51 -0.23 -8.56
N GLU A 22 -6.43 0.01 -9.29
CA GLU A 22 -6.32 -0.30 -10.71
C GLU A 22 -5.59 -1.64 -10.85
N ILE A 23 -6.31 -2.67 -11.32
CA ILE A 23 -5.84 -4.04 -11.43
C ILE A 23 -5.60 -4.37 -12.90
N GLU A 24 -4.35 -4.67 -13.26
CA GLU A 24 -4.02 -5.17 -14.59
C GLU A 24 -4.39 -6.65 -14.69
N ILE A 25 -5.18 -7.01 -15.71
CA ILE A 25 -5.53 -8.39 -16.03
C ILE A 25 -5.16 -8.68 -17.48
N THR A 26 -4.40 -9.75 -17.69
CA THR A 26 -4.15 -10.31 -19.02
C THR A 26 -5.14 -11.43 -19.29
N ILE A 27 -5.89 -11.31 -20.38
CA ILE A 27 -6.87 -12.28 -20.85
C ILE A 27 -6.46 -12.83 -22.21
N GLN A 28 -6.98 -14.02 -22.55
CA GLN A 28 -6.95 -14.51 -23.92
C GLN A 28 -8.07 -13.85 -24.72
N LYS A 29 -7.70 -12.97 -25.65
CA LYS A 29 -8.65 -12.17 -26.44
C LYS A 29 -9.60 -13.08 -27.22
N GLY A 30 -10.89 -12.81 -27.13
CA GLY A 30 -11.93 -13.62 -27.76
C GLY A 30 -12.24 -14.95 -27.05
N TYR A 31 -11.50 -15.32 -25.99
CA TYR A 31 -11.69 -16.63 -25.32
C TYR A 31 -11.97 -16.52 -23.83
N GLU A 32 -11.59 -15.41 -23.20
CA GLU A 32 -11.81 -15.13 -21.79
C GLU A 32 -12.43 -13.74 -21.65
N VAL A 33 -13.54 -13.63 -20.90
CA VAL A 33 -14.17 -12.34 -20.56
C VAL A 33 -14.33 -12.24 -19.04
N PRO A 34 -13.72 -11.27 -18.36
CA PRO A 34 -13.99 -11.02 -16.95
C PRO A 34 -15.42 -10.51 -16.77
N LEU A 35 -16.14 -11.11 -15.82
CA LEU A 35 -17.53 -10.79 -15.51
C LEU A 35 -17.69 -10.03 -14.19
N GLU A 36 -16.84 -10.35 -13.22
CA GLU A 36 -16.95 -9.81 -11.87
C GLU A 36 -15.60 -9.87 -11.18
N ILE A 37 -15.27 -8.82 -10.44
CA ILE A 37 -14.23 -8.85 -9.41
C ILE A 37 -14.86 -8.65 -8.05
N ALA A 38 -14.64 -9.60 -7.13
CA ALA A 38 -15.13 -9.50 -5.76
C ALA A 38 -14.07 -9.95 -4.75
N GLY A 39 -14.06 -9.32 -3.59
CA GLY A 39 -13.05 -9.57 -2.58
C GLY A 39 -13.03 -8.52 -1.46
N CYS A 40 -11.90 -8.43 -0.80
CA CYS A 40 -11.68 -7.49 0.29
C CYS A 40 -10.24 -7.00 0.37
N ILE A 41 -10.09 -5.88 1.07
CA ILE A 41 -8.78 -5.36 1.48
C ILE A 41 -8.55 -5.79 2.93
N LEU A 42 -7.34 -6.27 3.18
CA LEU A 42 -6.83 -6.65 4.49
C LEU A 42 -5.71 -5.69 4.88
N SER A 43 -5.63 -5.37 6.17
CA SER A 43 -4.48 -4.71 6.78
C SER A 43 -3.30 -5.66 6.95
N GLU A 44 -2.13 -5.13 7.34
CA GLU A 44 -0.90 -5.90 7.55
C GLU A 44 -1.07 -7.06 8.55
N ASP A 45 -1.88 -6.86 9.59
CA ASP A 45 -2.23 -7.87 10.60
C ASP A 45 -3.34 -8.84 10.14
N ASN A 46 -3.73 -8.80 8.86
CA ASN A 46 -4.76 -9.61 8.22
C ASN A 46 -6.20 -9.33 8.69
N MET A 47 -6.46 -8.18 9.31
CA MET A 47 -7.83 -7.75 9.58
C MET A 47 -8.48 -7.21 8.31
N LYS A 48 -9.77 -7.52 8.11
CA LYS A 48 -10.53 -7.00 6.98
C LYS A 48 -10.91 -5.55 7.21
N ILE A 49 -10.46 -4.66 6.32
CA ILE A 49 -10.74 -3.22 6.42
C ILE A 49 -11.90 -2.77 5.51
N ALA A 50 -12.07 -3.40 4.33
CA ALA A 50 -13.12 -3.05 3.39
C ALA A 50 -13.44 -4.18 2.40
N ASN A 51 -14.65 -4.18 1.83
CA ASN A 51 -14.95 -4.93 0.61
C ASN A 51 -14.54 -4.11 -0.61
N ILE A 52 -14.18 -4.79 -1.69
CA ILE A 52 -14.02 -4.13 -2.99
C ILE A 52 -15.32 -4.21 -3.79
N TYR A 53 -15.62 -3.15 -4.51
CA TYR A 53 -16.75 -3.05 -5.43
C TYR A 53 -16.22 -2.70 -6.81
N GLU A 54 -16.66 -3.43 -7.82
CA GLU A 54 -16.30 -3.12 -9.19
C GLU A 54 -16.96 -1.81 -9.63
N THR A 55 -16.16 -0.95 -10.25
CA THR A 55 -16.66 0.27 -10.89
C THR A 55 -16.75 -0.02 -12.37
N ILE A 56 -17.90 0.24 -12.99
CA ILE A 56 -18.14 -0.04 -14.41
C ILE A 56 -17.02 0.59 -15.23
N ASN A 57 -16.23 -0.28 -15.83
CA ASN A 57 -15.07 0.09 -16.62
C ASN A 57 -15.51 0.27 -18.07
N GLU A 58 -15.10 1.37 -18.70
CA GLU A 58 -15.28 1.67 -20.13
C GLU A 58 -16.63 1.17 -20.68
N PRO A 59 -17.77 1.82 -20.38
CA PRO A 59 -19.11 1.31 -20.72
C PRO A 59 -19.34 1.05 -22.22
N ASN A 60 -18.45 1.56 -23.09
CA ASN A 60 -18.49 1.40 -24.53
C ASN A 60 -17.59 0.28 -25.06
N ARG A 61 -16.83 -0.42 -24.19
CA ARG A 61 -15.94 -1.50 -24.61
C ARG A 61 -16.72 -2.80 -24.68
N SER A 62 -16.90 -3.31 -25.89
CA SER A 62 -17.42 -4.66 -26.13
C SER A 62 -16.28 -5.66 -25.94
N LEU A 63 -16.50 -6.66 -25.07
CA LEU A 63 -15.67 -7.85 -24.98
C LEU A 63 -16.45 -9.01 -25.60
N GLU A 64 -15.82 -9.71 -26.52
CA GLU A 64 -16.47 -10.77 -27.30
C GLU A 64 -15.92 -12.14 -26.90
N LEU A 65 -16.80 -13.15 -26.97
CA LEU A 65 -16.40 -14.55 -26.95
C LEU A 65 -16.59 -15.16 -28.32
N SER A 66 -15.52 -15.75 -28.81
CA SER A 66 -15.40 -16.42 -30.10
C SER A 66 -15.19 -17.91 -29.90
N ALA A 67 -15.58 -18.69 -30.91
CA ALA A 67 -15.17 -20.07 -30.99
C ALA A 67 -13.71 -20.15 -31.45
N GLU A 68 -13.00 -21.15 -30.95
CA GLU A 68 -11.60 -21.40 -31.25
C GLU A 68 -11.42 -21.79 -32.73
N ASP A 69 -10.73 -20.91 -33.46
CA ASP A 69 -10.23 -21.14 -34.81
C ASP A 69 -8.70 -21.31 -34.72
N GLN A 70 -8.08 -21.97 -35.72
CA GLN A 70 -6.63 -22.21 -35.79
C GLN A 70 -5.79 -20.92 -35.92
N ARG A 71 -6.44 -19.75 -35.99
CA ARG A 71 -5.81 -18.44 -36.11
C ARG A 71 -5.56 -17.84 -34.72
N HIS A 72 -4.42 -17.17 -34.59
CA HIS A 72 -3.72 -16.75 -33.37
C HIS A 72 -4.57 -16.50 -32.12
N ARG A 73 -4.12 -17.08 -30.99
CA ARG A 73 -4.48 -16.66 -29.64
C ARG A 73 -3.66 -15.41 -29.29
N GLU A 74 -4.31 -14.26 -29.31
CA GLU A 74 -3.71 -13.00 -28.86
C GLU A 74 -4.00 -12.78 -27.37
N GLU A 75 -3.03 -12.23 -26.64
CA GLU A 75 -3.25 -11.74 -25.28
C GLU A 75 -3.69 -10.28 -25.32
N GLU A 76 -4.67 -9.94 -24.49
CA GLU A 76 -5.15 -8.58 -24.31
C GLU A 76 -5.02 -8.18 -22.83
N LYS A 77 -4.54 -6.94 -22.60
CA LYS A 77 -4.43 -6.35 -21.27
C LYS A 77 -5.63 -5.45 -20.99
N LEU A 78 -6.25 -5.67 -19.84
CA LEU A 78 -7.35 -4.90 -19.28
C LEU A 78 -6.91 -4.24 -17.98
N ILE A 79 -7.35 -3.01 -17.72
CA ILE A 79 -7.18 -2.34 -16.42
C ILE A 79 -8.56 -2.24 -15.80
N ILE A 80 -8.84 -2.99 -14.74
CA ILE A 80 -10.13 -2.95 -14.04
C ILE A 80 -10.00 -2.10 -12.78
N LYS A 81 -10.95 -1.19 -12.56
CA LYS A 81 -10.98 -0.28 -11.43
C LYS A 81 -11.97 -0.76 -10.38
N VAL A 82 -11.48 -1.01 -9.16
CA VAL A 82 -12.34 -1.37 -8.02
C VAL A 82 -12.21 -0.32 -6.93
N ILE A 83 -13.30 -0.07 -6.21
CA ILE A 83 -13.36 0.89 -5.11
C ILE A 83 -13.55 0.13 -3.79
N ALA A 84 -12.83 0.58 -2.76
CA ALA A 84 -12.94 0.10 -1.39
C ALA A 84 -13.28 1.29 -0.47
N PRO A 85 -14.55 1.44 -0.04
CA PRO A 85 -14.93 2.46 0.91
C PRO A 85 -14.34 2.15 2.29
N LEU A 86 -13.68 3.13 2.88
CA LEU A 86 -13.06 3.07 4.19
C LEU A 86 -13.88 3.87 5.19
N ASN A 87 -14.21 3.26 6.32
CA ASN A 87 -14.80 3.97 7.45
C ASN A 87 -13.71 4.48 8.41
N ASN A 88 -14.08 5.36 9.33
CA ASN A 88 -13.13 5.96 10.27
C ASN A 88 -12.39 4.91 11.10
N LYS A 89 -13.05 3.83 11.54
CA LYS A 89 -12.38 2.76 12.31
C LYS A 89 -11.30 2.05 11.49
N ALA A 90 -11.54 1.85 10.19
CA ALA A 90 -10.55 1.28 9.29
C ALA A 90 -9.37 2.23 9.10
N LEU A 91 -9.61 3.53 8.94
CA LEU A 91 -8.55 4.54 8.84
C LEU A 91 -7.73 4.62 10.13
N ASP A 92 -8.37 4.66 11.29
CA ASP A 92 -7.70 4.67 12.60
C ASP A 92 -6.82 3.42 12.80
N HIS A 93 -7.31 2.26 12.34
CA HIS A 93 -6.55 1.01 12.37
C HIS A 93 -5.33 1.06 11.44
N ILE A 94 -5.50 1.59 10.22
CA ILE A 94 -4.41 1.77 9.26
C ILE A 94 -3.34 2.71 9.85
N GLU A 95 -3.74 3.84 10.43
CA GLU A 95 -2.80 4.77 11.08
C GLU A 95 -2.05 4.12 12.24
N THR A 96 -2.74 3.35 13.07
CA THR A 96 -2.12 2.63 14.19
C THR A 96 -1.05 1.64 13.71
N LEU A 97 -1.28 0.95 12.59
CA LEU A 97 -0.29 0.05 12.01
C LEU A 97 0.86 0.82 11.34
N ARG A 98 0.54 1.91 10.64
CA ARG A 98 1.51 2.80 9.99
C ARG A 98 2.52 3.34 10.99
N GLU A 99 2.05 3.76 12.17
CA GLU A 99 2.90 4.32 13.23
C GLU A 99 3.88 3.31 13.84
N LYS A 100 3.53 2.03 13.81
CA LYS A 100 4.41 0.94 14.25
C LYS A 100 5.40 0.51 13.16
N ASN A 101 5.16 0.90 11.91
CA ASN A 101 6.06 0.63 10.80
C ASN A 101 7.23 1.63 10.87
N PRO A 102 8.50 1.16 10.97
CA PRO A 102 9.67 2.05 11.03
C PRO A 102 9.81 3.01 9.84
N LYS A 103 9.26 2.65 8.66
CA LYS A 103 9.25 3.53 7.49
C LYS A 103 8.01 4.43 7.43
N GLY A 104 6.99 4.15 8.24
CA GLY A 104 5.67 4.78 8.14
C GLY A 104 4.90 4.38 6.88
N ASP A 105 5.29 3.29 6.20
CA ASP A 105 4.60 2.82 5.01
C ASP A 105 3.28 2.13 5.38
N VAL A 106 2.24 2.37 4.57
CA VAL A 106 0.97 1.65 4.70
C VAL A 106 1.04 0.37 3.87
N ILE A 107 0.87 -0.77 4.54
CA ILE A 107 0.92 -2.09 3.91
C ILE A 107 -0.47 -2.70 3.95
N LEU A 108 -1.03 -2.90 2.76
CA LEU A 108 -2.33 -3.53 2.54
C LEU A 108 -2.16 -4.80 1.75
N SER A 109 -3.14 -5.70 1.85
CA SER A 109 -3.21 -6.91 1.03
C SER A 109 -4.60 -7.02 0.43
N MET A 110 -4.67 -7.31 -0.87
CA MET A 110 -5.92 -7.62 -1.55
C MET A 110 -6.14 -9.13 -1.57
N ASP A 111 -7.33 -9.56 -1.16
CA ASP A 111 -7.78 -10.94 -1.28
C ASP A 111 -9.08 -10.95 -2.09
N PHE A 112 -9.00 -11.45 -3.33
CA PHE A 112 -10.09 -11.34 -4.29
C PHE A 112 -10.09 -12.47 -5.29
N PHE A 113 -11.22 -12.64 -5.98
CA PHE A 113 -11.31 -13.47 -7.16
C PHE A 113 -11.84 -12.68 -8.35
N VAL A 114 -11.48 -13.14 -9.54
CA VAL A 114 -12.05 -12.67 -10.80
C VAL A 114 -12.84 -13.83 -11.39
N LYS A 115 -14.13 -13.59 -11.62
CA LYS A 115 -15.00 -14.53 -12.32
C LYS A 115 -14.86 -14.27 -13.81
N THR A 116 -14.52 -15.29 -14.58
CA THR A 116 -14.33 -15.21 -16.02
C THR A 116 -15.29 -16.16 -16.74
N LEU A 117 -15.76 -15.71 -17.90
CA LEU A 117 -16.46 -16.53 -18.87
C LEU A 117 -15.45 -17.01 -19.91
N CYS A 118 -15.36 -18.32 -20.11
CA CYS A 118 -14.40 -18.95 -21.00
C CYS A 118 -15.11 -19.68 -22.13
N SER A 119 -14.72 -19.42 -23.38
CA SER A 119 -15.20 -20.18 -24.53
C SER A 119 -14.54 -21.55 -24.58
N ARG A 120 -15.35 -22.60 -24.74
CA ARG A 120 -14.94 -23.99 -24.97
C ARG A 120 -15.39 -24.52 -26.33
N THR A 121 -15.82 -23.59 -27.18
CA THR A 121 -16.37 -23.90 -28.49
C THR A 121 -15.27 -23.86 -29.52
N ASN A 122 -15.23 -24.83 -30.43
CA ASN A 122 -14.35 -24.87 -31.58
C ASN A 122 -15.15 -24.54 -32.84
N LEU A 123 -14.52 -23.79 -33.73
CA LEU A 123 -15.06 -23.43 -35.02
C LEU A 123 -14.64 -24.47 -36.05
N SER A 124 -15.58 -24.96 -36.85
CA SER A 124 -15.29 -25.75 -38.03
C SER A 124 -16.02 -25.18 -39.23
N HIS A 125 -15.29 -24.99 -40.33
CA HIS A 125 -15.83 -24.44 -41.55
C HIS A 125 -16.51 -25.53 -42.37
N MET A 126 -17.78 -25.32 -42.71
CA MET A 126 -18.46 -26.08 -43.75
C MET A 126 -18.46 -25.28 -45.04
N PHE A 127 -17.94 -25.89 -46.10
CA PHE A 127 -18.02 -25.35 -47.44
C PHE A 127 -19.24 -25.91 -48.15
N TYR A 128 -20.02 -25.02 -48.75
CA TYR A 128 -21.06 -25.45 -49.67
C TYR A 128 -20.42 -25.83 -51.01
N ILE A 129 -20.66 -27.07 -51.45
CA ILE A 129 -20.26 -27.52 -52.79
C ILE A 129 -21.51 -27.51 -53.64
N GLU A 130 -21.56 -26.59 -54.61
CA GLU A 130 -22.64 -26.58 -55.61
C GLU A 130 -22.60 -27.88 -56.43
N PRO A 131 -23.74 -28.55 -56.63
CA PRO A 131 -23.79 -29.66 -57.56
C PRO A 131 -23.53 -29.15 -58.98
N THR A 132 -22.50 -29.69 -59.64
CA THR A 132 -22.33 -29.50 -61.08
C THR A 132 -23.56 -30.06 -61.79
N SER A 133 -24.16 -29.21 -62.64
CA SER A 133 -25.38 -29.43 -63.44
C SER A 133 -25.85 -30.88 -63.55
N GLY A 134 -26.87 -31.23 -62.76
CA GLY A 134 -27.65 -32.46 -62.90
C GLY A 134 -27.21 -33.67 -62.08
N GLU A 135 -26.04 -33.64 -61.43
CA GLU A 135 -25.56 -34.78 -60.63
C GLU A 135 -25.96 -34.67 -59.14
N LYS A 136 -26.42 -35.79 -58.56
CA LYS A 136 -26.68 -35.92 -57.12
C LYS A 136 -25.35 -36.21 -56.41
N ILE A 137 -24.72 -35.16 -55.89
CA ILE A 137 -23.47 -35.19 -55.10
C ILE A 137 -22.27 -35.65 -55.96
N PRO A 138 -21.16 -34.88 -56.04
CA PRO A 138 -19.98 -35.33 -56.78
C PRO A 138 -19.48 -36.67 -56.20
N TYR A 139 -19.36 -37.69 -57.05
CA TYR A 139 -18.95 -39.05 -56.65
C TYR A 139 -17.51 -39.11 -56.11
N GLN A 140 -16.71 -38.09 -56.42
CA GLN A 140 -15.34 -37.89 -55.93
C GLN A 140 -15.16 -36.44 -55.50
N LEU A 141 -14.69 -36.25 -54.26
CA LEU A 141 -14.31 -34.93 -53.77
C LEU A 141 -13.01 -34.48 -54.46
N PRO A 142 -12.82 -33.17 -54.73
CA PRO A 142 -11.53 -32.65 -55.18
C PRO A 142 -10.38 -33.11 -54.28
N GLU A 143 -9.18 -33.32 -54.82
CA GLU A 143 -7.99 -33.84 -54.11
C GLU A 143 -7.73 -33.13 -52.77
N LYS A 144 -7.96 -31.80 -52.71
CA LYS A 144 -7.84 -30.98 -51.49
C LYS A 144 -8.80 -31.35 -50.35
N TYR A 145 -9.83 -32.15 -50.63
CA TYR A 145 -10.87 -32.58 -49.71
C TYR A 145 -10.99 -34.11 -49.62
N LYS A 146 -9.98 -34.87 -50.08
CA LYS A 146 -10.03 -36.35 -50.09
C LYS A 146 -10.28 -36.99 -48.72
N ASP A 147 -9.82 -36.32 -47.65
CA ASP A 147 -9.99 -36.77 -46.25
C ASP A 147 -11.20 -36.11 -45.56
N ALA A 148 -11.99 -35.30 -46.29
CA ALA A 148 -13.16 -34.63 -45.73
C ALA A 148 -14.32 -35.61 -45.51
N LYS A 149 -15.08 -35.41 -44.44
CA LYS A 149 -16.28 -36.21 -44.12
C LYS A 149 -17.54 -35.47 -44.58
N PRO A 150 -18.46 -36.11 -45.32
CA PRO A 150 -19.69 -35.46 -45.75
C PRO A 150 -20.62 -35.18 -44.56
N VAL A 151 -21.22 -33.99 -44.55
CA VAL A 151 -22.25 -33.60 -43.58
C VAL A 151 -23.54 -33.33 -44.36
N PHE A 152 -24.63 -34.00 -44.01
CA PHE A 152 -25.92 -33.85 -44.68
C PHE A 152 -26.81 -32.88 -43.91
N TYR A 153 -27.29 -31.83 -44.59
CA TYR A 153 -28.26 -30.87 -44.05
C TYR A 153 -29.58 -31.01 -44.80
N HIS A 154 -30.68 -31.20 -44.05
CA HIS A 154 -32.02 -31.28 -44.64
C HIS A 154 -32.62 -29.88 -44.76
N TYR A 155 -32.63 -29.34 -45.98
CA TYR A 155 -33.15 -28.01 -46.28
C TYR A 155 -34.66 -27.91 -46.05
N GLN A 156 -35.09 -26.95 -45.23
CA GLN A 156 -36.50 -26.59 -45.02
C GLN A 156 -36.71 -25.10 -45.31
N LYS A 157 -37.51 -24.80 -46.35
CA LYS A 157 -37.71 -23.46 -46.93
C LYS A 157 -38.07 -22.32 -45.94
N PRO A 158 -38.82 -22.52 -44.83
CA PRO A 158 -39.11 -21.44 -43.88
C PRO A 158 -38.04 -21.26 -42.76
N LEU A 159 -37.05 -22.15 -42.66
CA LEU A 159 -36.07 -22.20 -41.54
C LEU A 159 -34.60 -22.17 -42.02
N SER A 160 -34.37 -22.00 -43.32
CA SER A 160 -33.03 -22.05 -43.92
C SER A 160 -32.49 -20.65 -44.22
N SER A 161 -31.22 -20.38 -43.87
CA SER A 161 -30.50 -19.20 -44.32
C SER A 161 -30.30 -19.23 -45.85
N GLN A 162 -30.31 -18.06 -46.49
CA GLN A 162 -29.88 -17.93 -47.89
C GLN A 162 -28.37 -18.23 -47.93
N GLN A 163 -27.98 -19.20 -48.77
CA GLN A 163 -26.71 -19.91 -48.72
C GLN A 163 -25.46 -19.01 -48.71
N ALA A 164 -24.62 -19.20 -47.70
CA ALA A 164 -23.20 -18.84 -47.64
C ALA A 164 -22.48 -19.85 -46.71
N ASP A 165 -21.15 -19.86 -46.70
CA ASP A 165 -20.32 -20.70 -45.82
C ASP A 165 -20.87 -20.77 -44.40
N MET A 166 -20.99 -21.98 -43.85
CA MET A 166 -21.55 -22.20 -42.51
C MET A 166 -20.43 -22.46 -41.50
N TRP A 167 -20.61 -21.94 -40.29
CA TRP A 167 -19.77 -22.23 -39.15
C TRP A 167 -20.45 -23.26 -38.26
N ILE A 168 -19.82 -24.42 -38.08
CA ILE A 168 -20.22 -25.37 -37.04
C ILE A 168 -19.52 -24.94 -35.75
N LEU A 169 -20.32 -24.68 -34.72
CA LEU A 169 -19.88 -24.54 -33.35
C LEU A 169 -19.91 -25.92 -32.67
N SER A 170 -18.77 -26.41 -32.21
CA SER A 170 -18.64 -27.72 -31.56
C SER A 170 -18.00 -27.58 -30.19
N GLY A 171 -18.52 -28.26 -29.16
CA GLY A 171 -17.85 -28.36 -27.85
C GLY A 171 -16.68 -29.33 -27.82
N ASN A 172 -16.11 -29.67 -28.98
CA ASN A 172 -14.97 -30.58 -29.16
C ASN A 172 -15.13 -31.92 -28.39
N GLY A 173 -16.28 -32.57 -28.60
CA GLY A 173 -16.61 -33.84 -27.95
C GLY A 173 -17.19 -33.71 -26.53
N LYS A 174 -17.42 -32.49 -26.04
CA LYS A 174 -18.10 -32.22 -24.76
C LYS A 174 -19.41 -31.43 -24.98
N PRO A 175 -20.40 -31.59 -24.07
CA PRO A 175 -21.64 -30.81 -24.11
C PRO A 175 -21.48 -29.38 -23.55
N THR A 176 -20.30 -29.00 -23.04
CA THR A 176 -20.05 -27.69 -22.42
C THR A 176 -19.40 -26.75 -23.44
N PHE A 177 -20.11 -25.68 -23.81
CA PHE A 177 -19.67 -24.67 -24.80
C PHE A 177 -19.07 -23.41 -24.15
N ILE A 178 -19.49 -23.14 -22.92
CA ILE A 178 -19.08 -22.00 -22.10
C ILE A 178 -18.81 -22.52 -20.69
N GLU A 179 -17.72 -22.07 -20.09
CA GLU A 179 -17.34 -22.39 -18.71
C GLU A 179 -17.18 -21.11 -17.91
N ILE A 180 -17.60 -21.13 -16.65
CA ILE A 180 -17.31 -20.05 -15.70
C ILE A 180 -16.15 -20.49 -14.82
N GLN A 181 -15.10 -19.69 -14.76
CA GLN A 181 -13.94 -19.96 -13.92
C GLN A 181 -13.75 -18.85 -12.88
N ASN A 182 -13.27 -19.24 -11.70
CA ASN A 182 -12.89 -18.30 -10.65
C ASN A 182 -11.36 -18.32 -10.53
N HIS A 183 -10.73 -17.17 -10.74
CA HIS A 183 -9.31 -16.99 -10.57
C HIS A 183 -9.04 -16.25 -9.27
N TYR A 184 -8.52 -16.96 -8.26
CA TYR A 184 -8.24 -16.40 -6.94
C TYR A 184 -6.87 -15.72 -6.90
N SER A 185 -6.81 -14.58 -6.22
CA SER A 185 -5.59 -13.86 -5.88
C SER A 185 -5.54 -13.66 -4.38
N ASN A 186 -4.72 -14.48 -3.72
CA ASN A 186 -4.63 -14.47 -2.26
C ASN A 186 -3.54 -13.48 -1.82
N LYS A 187 -3.95 -12.48 -1.03
CA LYS A 187 -3.06 -11.55 -0.32
C LYS A 187 -2.01 -10.87 -1.20
N LYS A 188 -2.43 -10.33 -2.35
CA LYS A 188 -1.57 -9.48 -3.16
C LYS A 188 -1.25 -8.20 -2.39
N LYS A 189 0.02 -8.05 -2.01
CA LYS A 189 0.48 -6.90 -1.22
C LYS A 189 0.51 -5.62 -2.05
N VAL A 190 0.05 -4.53 -1.45
CA VAL A 190 0.14 -3.16 -1.95
C VAL A 190 0.78 -2.34 -0.85
N THR A 191 1.91 -1.70 -1.18
CA THR A 191 2.63 -0.82 -0.25
C THR A 191 2.49 0.61 -0.75
N ILE A 192 1.98 1.48 0.12
CA ILE A 192 1.90 2.92 -0.12
C ILE A 192 3.01 3.57 0.72
N PRO A 193 3.99 4.24 0.09
CA PRO A 193 5.04 4.93 0.80
C PRO A 193 4.49 5.96 1.79
N SER A 194 5.18 6.15 2.92
CA SER A 194 4.80 7.14 3.94
C SER A 194 4.62 8.55 3.38
N SER A 195 5.50 8.97 2.45
CA SER A 195 5.41 10.26 1.77
C SER A 195 4.10 10.43 1.02
N ASP A 196 3.72 9.41 0.26
CA ASP A 196 2.54 9.43 -0.60
C ASP A 196 1.31 9.40 0.29
N TRP A 197 1.30 8.54 1.32
CA TRP A 197 0.22 8.47 2.29
C TRP A 197 -0.05 9.82 2.97
N ILE A 198 1.01 10.48 3.46
CA ILE A 198 0.91 11.77 4.15
C ILE A 198 0.41 12.88 3.21
N ASN A 199 0.94 12.95 2.00
CA ASN A 199 0.71 14.09 1.11
C ASN A 199 -0.51 13.91 0.20
N ASP A 200 -0.78 12.68 -0.24
CA ASP A 200 -1.80 12.40 -1.26
C ASP A 200 -3.05 11.75 -0.65
N TYR A 201 -2.91 10.90 0.38
CA TYR A 201 -4.05 10.14 0.94
C TYR A 201 -4.68 10.83 2.15
N CYS A 202 -3.88 11.21 3.15
CA CYS A 202 -4.37 11.83 4.39
C CYS A 202 -5.26 13.08 4.16
N PRO A 203 -4.93 13.99 3.22
CA PRO A 203 -5.79 15.14 2.95
C PRO A 203 -7.14 14.75 2.35
N VAL A 204 -7.15 13.75 1.46
CA VAL A 204 -8.37 13.24 0.81
C VAL A 204 -9.27 12.51 1.81
N PHE A 205 -8.67 11.70 2.69
CA PHE A 205 -9.38 10.97 3.73
C PHE A 205 -9.77 11.81 4.95
N LYS A 206 -9.39 13.09 4.98
CA LYS A 206 -9.66 14.02 6.08
C LYS A 206 -9.13 13.52 7.43
N ILE A 207 -8.04 12.75 7.40
CA ILE A 207 -7.31 12.28 8.59
C ILE A 207 -6.62 13.47 9.26
N GLY A 208 -6.11 14.40 8.45
CA GLY A 208 -5.46 15.62 8.93
C GLY A 208 -4.46 16.16 7.93
N LYS A 209 -3.82 17.27 8.32
CA LYS A 209 -2.64 17.81 7.63
C LYS A 209 -1.42 17.52 8.48
N PHE A 210 -0.37 17.01 7.85
CA PHE A 210 0.87 16.67 8.53
C PHE A 210 1.98 17.59 8.03
N ILE A 211 2.92 17.89 8.92
CA ILE A 211 4.17 18.57 8.57
C ILE A 211 5.29 17.58 8.87
N VAL A 212 6.10 17.32 7.85
CA VAL A 212 7.31 16.49 7.99
C VAL A 212 8.51 17.42 8.09
N PHE A 213 9.30 17.28 9.14
CA PHE A 213 10.59 17.95 9.28
C PHE A 213 11.66 16.91 9.54
N GLU A 214 12.78 17.02 8.83
CA GLU A 214 13.90 16.11 8.98
C GLU A 214 14.80 16.62 10.11
N CYS A 215 14.90 15.85 11.19
CA CYS A 215 15.86 16.13 12.24
C CYS A 215 17.08 15.21 12.08
N TRP A 216 18.23 15.81 11.85
CA TRP A 216 19.48 15.07 11.66
C TRP A 216 19.99 14.55 13.01
N LEU A 217 20.12 13.23 13.13
CA LEU A 217 20.85 12.63 14.24
C LEU A 217 22.36 12.66 13.92
N PRO A 218 23.18 13.36 14.71
CA PRO A 218 24.60 13.47 14.42
C PRO A 218 25.37 12.17 14.63
N ASP A 219 26.24 11.82 13.68
CA ASP A 219 27.35 10.92 13.95
C ASP A 219 28.37 11.67 14.83
N VAL A 220 28.60 11.17 16.04
CA VAL A 220 29.56 11.78 16.97
C VAL A 220 30.97 11.46 16.48
N VAL A 221 31.69 12.50 16.05
CA VAL A 221 33.08 12.42 15.63
C VAL A 221 33.93 13.25 16.58
N GLY A 222 34.84 12.60 17.32
CA GLY A 222 35.77 13.26 18.25
C GLY A 222 35.93 12.50 19.57
N SER A 223 36.70 13.08 20.49
CA SER A 223 36.92 12.59 21.85
C SER A 223 36.76 13.73 22.87
N GLY A 224 36.44 13.38 24.12
CA GLY A 224 36.24 14.32 25.24
C GLY A 224 34.79 14.37 25.74
N ASP A 225 34.58 15.11 26.83
CA ASP A 225 33.35 15.10 27.63
C ASP A 225 32.09 15.43 26.81
N ILE A 226 32.17 16.37 25.86
CA ILE A 226 31.04 16.71 24.97
C ILE A 226 30.69 15.54 24.04
N ALA A 227 31.70 14.86 23.50
CA ALA A 227 31.48 13.73 22.59
C ALA A 227 30.86 12.55 23.34
N GLU A 228 31.34 12.25 24.55
CA GLU A 228 30.74 11.21 25.41
C GLU A 228 29.30 11.55 25.81
N MET A 229 29.05 12.80 26.21
CA MET A 229 27.70 13.30 26.51
C MET A 229 26.76 13.16 25.31
N LEU A 230 27.19 13.57 24.11
CA LEU A 230 26.38 13.46 22.89
C LEU A 230 26.12 12.00 22.53
N LYS A 231 27.13 11.13 22.64
CA LYS A 231 26.97 9.70 22.37
C LYS A 231 25.95 9.07 23.32
N GLY A 232 26.08 9.32 24.63
CA GLY A 232 25.11 8.82 25.61
C GLY A 232 23.70 9.37 25.38
N SER A 233 23.58 10.63 24.97
CA SER A 233 22.28 11.24 24.66
C SER A 233 21.64 10.63 23.42
N ILE A 234 22.44 10.32 22.39
CA ILE A 234 21.98 9.63 21.17
C ILE A 234 21.52 8.21 21.49
N ASP A 235 22.27 7.47 22.31
CA ASP A 235 21.89 6.12 22.70
C ASP A 235 20.60 6.12 23.53
N ALA A 236 20.39 7.12 24.40
CA ALA A 236 19.12 7.33 25.08
C ALA A 236 17.97 7.68 24.10
N ILE A 237 18.21 8.54 23.11
CA ILE A 237 17.20 8.86 22.07
C ILE A 237 16.81 7.62 21.26
N LYS A 238 17.76 6.73 20.92
CA LYS A 238 17.44 5.47 20.23
C LYS A 238 16.54 4.59 21.09
N LYS A 239 16.79 4.53 22.40
CA LYS A 239 15.92 3.79 23.32
C LYS A 239 14.51 4.39 23.37
N MET A 240 14.42 5.72 23.45
CA MET A 240 13.14 6.44 23.36
C MET A 240 12.40 6.12 22.05
N GLU A 241 13.10 6.04 20.92
CA GLU A 241 12.54 5.69 19.61
C GLU A 241 11.96 4.26 19.60
N GLU A 242 12.67 3.28 20.18
CA GLU A 242 12.16 1.91 20.30
C GLU A 242 10.85 1.84 21.09
N ASP A 243 10.75 2.58 22.19
CA ASP A 243 9.55 2.59 23.03
C ASP A 243 8.43 3.41 22.41
N LEU A 244 8.77 4.44 21.61
CA LEU A 244 7.82 5.18 20.79
C LEU A 244 7.17 4.26 19.75
N ILE A 245 7.95 3.42 19.06
CA ILE A 245 7.45 2.44 18.07
C ILE A 245 6.53 1.40 18.73
N LYS A 246 6.83 0.99 19.97
CA LYS A 246 6.00 0.02 20.72
C LYS A 246 4.69 0.63 21.24
N GLY A 247 4.62 1.95 21.36
CA GLY A 247 3.48 2.64 21.96
C GLY A 247 3.55 2.79 23.48
N GLU A 248 4.75 2.64 24.06
CA GLU A 248 4.99 2.71 25.51
C GLU A 248 5.21 4.16 25.95
N TRP A 249 4.16 4.98 25.89
CA TRP A 249 4.25 6.45 26.04
C TRP A 249 4.90 6.92 27.35
N ASN A 250 4.59 6.26 28.47
CA ASN A 250 5.22 6.57 29.76
C ASN A 250 6.73 6.29 29.72
N GLN A 251 7.13 5.19 29.10
CA GLN A 251 8.53 4.78 29.04
C GLN A 251 9.36 5.76 28.19
N VAL A 252 8.79 6.30 27.11
CA VAL A 252 9.44 7.35 26.30
C VAL A 252 9.79 8.57 27.15
N ILE A 253 8.88 9.00 28.02
CA ILE A 253 9.13 10.14 28.92
C ILE A 253 10.16 9.79 29.99
N GLU A 254 10.08 8.59 30.57
CA GLU A 254 11.07 8.13 31.55
C GLU A 254 12.48 8.05 30.95
N ASP A 255 12.60 7.52 29.74
CA ASP A 255 13.87 7.35 29.05
C ASP A 255 14.50 8.68 28.62
N SER A 256 13.67 9.71 28.39
CA SER A 256 14.15 11.07 28.14
C SER A 256 14.99 11.62 29.29
N ARG A 257 14.79 11.14 30.52
CA ARG A 257 15.56 11.55 31.70
C ARG A 257 17.05 11.40 31.50
N ALA A 258 17.50 10.31 30.87
CA ALA A 258 18.92 10.06 30.64
C ALA A 258 19.54 11.14 29.73
N VAL A 259 18.79 11.62 28.73
CA VAL A 259 19.21 12.75 27.88
C VAL A 259 19.41 13.99 28.74
N TRP A 260 18.40 14.34 29.55
CA TRP A 260 18.43 15.56 30.34
C TRP A 260 19.49 15.52 31.44
N GLU A 261 19.73 14.36 32.03
CA GLU A 261 20.77 14.16 33.05
C GLU A 261 22.17 14.39 32.47
N LEU A 262 22.46 13.81 31.30
CA LEU A 262 23.74 14.00 30.62
C LEU A 262 23.99 15.46 30.25
N LEU A 263 22.98 16.13 29.70
CA LEU A 263 23.09 17.55 29.33
C LEU A 263 23.23 18.45 30.56
N LYS A 264 22.42 18.22 31.59
CA LYS A 264 22.47 18.99 32.85
C LYS A 264 23.84 18.87 33.55
N ASN A 265 24.42 17.67 33.59
CA ASN A 265 25.70 17.44 34.26
C ASN A 265 26.88 18.18 33.58
N GLN A 266 26.67 18.66 32.34
CA GLN A 266 27.65 19.39 31.55
C GLN A 266 27.26 20.87 31.36
N ASP A 267 26.53 21.46 32.33
CA ASP A 267 26.01 22.84 32.29
C ASP A 267 27.03 23.87 31.78
N GLU A 268 28.20 23.96 32.42
CA GLU A 268 29.24 24.94 32.05
C GLU A 268 29.77 24.73 30.62
N ILE A 269 29.87 23.48 30.19
CA ILE A 269 30.32 23.18 28.82
C ILE A 269 29.27 23.63 27.80
N ILE A 270 27.98 23.39 28.08
CA ILE A 270 26.89 23.85 27.24
C ILE A 270 26.85 25.39 27.23
N LYS A 271 27.00 26.07 28.37
CA LYS A 271 27.03 27.54 28.41
C LYS A 271 28.13 28.11 27.52
N ASN A 272 29.34 27.58 27.65
CA ASN A 272 30.49 28.01 26.85
C ASN A 272 30.28 27.73 25.35
N LEU A 273 29.64 26.61 25.00
CA LEU A 273 29.31 26.28 23.61
C LEU A 273 28.30 27.25 23.00
N ILE A 274 27.22 27.54 23.73
CA ILE A 274 26.14 28.41 23.26
C ILE A 274 26.63 29.86 23.12
N THR A 275 27.32 30.37 24.16
CA THR A 275 27.90 31.72 24.13
C THR A 275 29.02 31.86 23.12
N GLY A 276 29.85 30.83 22.93
CA GLY A 276 30.88 30.77 21.88
C GLY A 276 30.30 30.83 20.46
N ASP A 277 29.06 30.37 20.25
CA ASP A 277 28.33 30.49 18.98
C ASP A 277 27.58 31.84 18.83
N GLY A 278 27.88 32.82 19.71
CA GLY A 278 27.39 34.20 19.61
C GLY A 278 26.08 34.51 20.34
N TYR A 279 25.58 33.58 21.16
CA TYR A 279 24.36 33.82 21.93
C TYR A 279 24.66 34.71 23.16
N PRO A 280 23.75 35.62 23.54
CA PRO A 280 23.85 36.34 24.81
C PRO A 280 23.89 35.37 25.99
N LYS A 281 24.60 35.75 27.06
CA LYS A 281 24.72 34.93 28.27
C LYS A 281 23.35 34.59 28.88
N GLU A 282 22.45 35.57 28.93
CA GLU A 282 21.07 35.40 29.43
C GLU A 282 20.32 34.30 28.66
N ALA A 283 20.38 34.29 27.33
CA ALA A 283 19.76 33.25 26.51
C ALA A 283 20.36 31.85 26.76
N SER A 284 21.66 31.78 27.08
CA SER A 284 22.32 30.54 27.47
C SER A 284 21.88 30.05 28.85
N ASP A 285 21.71 30.97 29.80
CA ASP A 285 21.25 30.65 31.16
C ASP A 285 19.79 30.16 31.13
N ASP A 286 18.93 30.79 30.31
CA ASP A 286 17.54 30.38 30.11
C ASP A 286 17.40 28.99 29.45
N LEU A 287 18.25 28.69 28.46
CA LEU A 287 18.28 27.37 27.84
C LEU A 287 18.66 26.30 28.87
N ASN A 288 19.69 26.53 29.68
CA ASN A 288 20.10 25.57 30.72
C ASN A 288 19.07 25.45 31.84
N GLY A 289 18.40 26.55 32.20
CA GLY A 289 17.22 26.53 33.07
C GLY A 289 16.12 25.62 32.52
N SER A 290 15.89 25.65 31.20
CA SER A 290 14.91 24.79 30.53
C SER A 290 15.32 23.31 30.55
N LEU A 291 16.61 22.99 30.35
CA LEU A 291 17.12 21.61 30.50
C LEU A 291 16.87 21.07 31.91
N GLN A 292 17.07 21.89 32.94
CA GLN A 292 16.77 21.50 34.32
C GLN A 292 15.27 21.20 34.50
N LYS A 293 14.39 22.02 33.92
CA LYS A 293 12.93 21.79 34.02
C LYS A 293 12.48 20.54 33.27
N LEU A 294 13.12 20.20 32.15
CA LEU A 294 12.87 18.96 31.42
C LEU A 294 13.34 17.73 32.21
N PHE A 295 14.48 17.82 32.89
CA PHE A 295 14.92 16.80 33.84
C PHE A 295 13.93 16.62 35.00
N ASP A 296 13.45 17.72 35.59
CA ASP A 296 12.49 17.68 36.69
C ASP A 296 11.13 17.11 36.23
N TYR A 297 10.71 17.44 35.01
CA TYR A 297 9.50 16.91 34.37
C TYR A 297 9.58 15.40 34.17
N SER A 298 10.61 14.92 33.45
CA SER A 298 10.80 13.50 33.17
C SER A 298 10.96 12.67 34.46
N SER A 299 11.61 13.23 35.49
CA SER A 299 11.76 12.58 36.79
C SER A 299 10.44 12.27 37.50
N LYS A 300 9.35 13.03 37.24
CA LYS A 300 8.03 12.76 37.85
C LYS A 300 7.40 11.47 37.35
N PHE A 301 7.78 10.99 36.17
CA PHE A 301 7.29 9.72 35.62
C PHE A 301 8.04 8.52 36.22
N HIS A 302 9.29 8.72 36.63
CA HIS A 302 10.12 7.66 37.21
C HIS A 302 9.83 7.40 38.71
N HIS A 303 9.36 8.40 39.45
CA HIS A 303 9.19 8.31 40.92
C HIS A 303 7.78 7.88 41.34
N LYS A 304 7.64 6.67 41.90
CA LYS A 304 6.39 6.18 42.51
C LYS A 304 6.09 6.78 43.88
N LEU A 305 7.07 7.44 44.50
CA LEU A 305 7.00 8.01 45.84
C LEU A 305 7.51 9.44 45.83
N ASP A 306 6.76 10.36 46.43
CA ASP A 306 7.21 11.74 46.68
C ASP A 306 8.30 11.77 47.77
N LYS A 307 8.98 12.91 47.95
CA LYS A 307 9.98 13.17 49.01
C LYS A 307 9.46 12.84 50.41
N GLU A 308 8.14 12.87 50.61
CA GLU A 308 7.45 12.49 51.85
C GLU A 308 7.05 11.00 51.94
N LYS A 309 7.53 10.13 51.03
CA LYS A 309 7.16 8.70 50.90
C LYS A 309 5.66 8.44 50.65
N LYS A 310 4.94 9.42 50.11
CA LYS A 310 3.55 9.22 49.65
C LYS A 310 3.54 8.66 48.24
N ILE A 311 2.65 7.71 47.96
CA ILE A 311 2.43 7.18 46.62
C ILE A 311 1.93 8.32 45.74
N MET A 312 2.71 8.66 44.71
CA MET A 312 2.26 9.63 43.72
C MET A 312 1.23 8.98 42.80
N PRO A 313 0.17 9.70 42.39
CA PRO A 313 -0.75 9.21 41.38
C PRO A 313 0.04 8.92 40.11
N GLU A 314 -0.19 7.76 39.52
CA GLU A 314 0.44 7.36 38.26
C GLU A 314 0.06 8.36 37.17
N ILE A 315 1.07 9.00 36.57
CA ILE A 315 0.86 9.92 35.47
C ILE A 315 0.73 9.07 34.21
N LYS A 316 -0.41 9.22 33.51
CA LYS A 316 -0.66 8.54 32.26
C LYS A 316 -0.35 9.49 31.11
N ALA A 317 0.76 9.26 30.43
CA ALA A 317 1.13 9.98 29.23
C ALA A 317 0.20 9.60 28.06
N SER A 318 -0.14 10.59 27.25
CA SER A 318 -0.68 10.37 25.92
C SER A 318 0.45 10.30 24.88
N LYS A 319 0.08 9.92 23.67
CA LYS A 319 0.97 9.90 22.51
C LYS A 319 1.56 11.28 22.23
N GLU A 320 0.76 12.33 22.35
CA GLU A 320 1.17 13.72 22.12
C GLU A 320 2.26 14.15 23.11
N ASP A 321 2.19 13.69 24.37
CA ASP A 321 3.21 13.96 25.38
C ASP A 321 4.55 13.29 25.01
N ALA A 322 4.50 12.03 24.55
CA ALA A 322 5.66 11.28 24.11
C ALA A 322 6.31 11.91 22.86
N TYR A 323 5.51 12.33 21.87
CA TYR A 323 5.99 13.02 20.68
C TYR A 323 6.64 14.36 21.00
N LEU A 324 6.05 15.13 21.93
CA LEU A 324 6.64 16.38 22.37
C LEU A 324 8.02 16.14 23.00
N ILE A 325 8.13 15.25 23.99
CA ILE A 325 9.41 15.07 24.68
C ILE A 325 10.49 14.50 23.75
N TYR A 326 10.13 13.55 22.88
CA TYR A 326 11.05 12.94 21.93
C TYR A 326 11.58 13.96 20.91
N SER A 327 10.69 14.75 20.31
CA SER A 327 11.09 15.78 19.34
C SER A 327 11.95 16.87 19.97
N VAL A 328 11.66 17.27 21.22
CA VAL A 328 12.47 18.24 21.97
C VAL A 328 13.85 17.66 22.32
N SER A 329 13.93 16.40 22.79
CA SER A 329 15.20 15.71 23.05
C SER A 329 16.08 15.66 21.80
N MET A 330 15.51 15.23 20.68
CA MET A 330 16.23 15.13 19.42
C MET A 330 16.69 16.50 18.91
N SER A 331 15.82 17.51 18.98
CA SER A 331 16.12 18.87 18.52
C SER A 331 17.24 19.51 19.33
N ILE A 332 17.25 19.33 20.66
CA ILE A 332 18.30 19.87 21.55
C ILE A 332 19.64 19.17 21.28
N VAL A 333 19.67 17.84 21.18
CA VAL A 333 20.90 17.10 20.90
C VAL A 333 21.47 17.48 19.52
N ASN A 334 20.60 17.62 18.51
CA ASN A 334 21.00 18.10 17.18
C ASN A 334 21.56 19.53 17.24
N LEU A 335 20.90 20.45 17.96
CA LEU A 335 21.35 21.83 18.15
C LEU A 335 22.77 21.89 18.74
N ILE A 336 22.99 21.17 19.85
CA ILE A 336 24.29 21.13 20.55
C ILE A 336 25.36 20.55 19.63
N SER A 337 25.07 19.44 18.95
CA SER A 337 26.02 18.81 18.04
C SER A 337 26.41 19.72 16.87
N LYS A 338 25.43 20.36 16.21
CA LYS A 338 25.70 21.29 15.11
C LYS A 338 26.52 22.51 15.57
N LYS A 339 26.31 22.99 16.79
CA LYS A 339 27.12 24.08 17.37
C LYS A 339 28.56 23.62 17.65
N MET A 340 28.74 22.44 18.24
CA MET A 340 30.07 21.84 18.45
C MET A 340 30.82 21.68 17.12
N GLN A 341 30.18 21.14 16.09
CA GLN A 341 30.80 20.96 14.78
C GLN A 341 31.22 22.29 14.13
N ARG A 342 30.42 23.35 14.29
CA ARG A 342 30.76 24.68 13.78
C ARG A 342 32.00 25.24 14.48
N LEU A 343 32.04 25.21 15.81
CA LEU A 343 33.16 25.74 16.60
C LEU A 343 34.45 24.94 16.38
N ASN A 344 34.36 23.63 16.13
CA ASN A 344 35.53 22.81 15.81
C ASN A 344 36.09 23.05 14.39
N LYS A 345 35.26 23.52 13.44
CA LYS A 345 35.73 23.90 12.09
C LYS A 345 36.33 25.31 12.03
N SER A 346 36.05 26.14 13.04
CA SER A 346 36.57 27.50 13.16
C SER A 346 37.90 27.59 13.91
N LYS A 347 38.41 26.45 14.41
CA LYS A 347 39.77 26.27 14.94
C LYS A 347 40.62 25.58 13.89
#